data_AF-A0A0Q3JM91-F1
#
_entry.id   AF-A0A0Q3JM91-F1
#
_cell.length_a   1.000
_cell.length_b   1.000
_cell.length_c   1.000
_cell.angle_alpha   90.00
_cell.angle_beta   90.00
_cell.angle_gamma   90.00
#
_symmetry.space_group_name_H-M   'P 1'
#
loop_
_entity.id
_entity.type
_entity.pdbx_description
1 polymer ?
#
loop_
_entity_poly.entity_id
_entity_poly.type
_entity_poly.pdbx_seq_one_letter_code
_entity_poly.pdbx_strand_id
1 'polypeptide(L)'
;MTADGKIAASTGHASWVSGKASRGRVFELRGRSDAIIVGGNTVRLDNPRLTARHVKGGHVPVRIVMSQSFNLPEEANLWNVHDAYTIVATQRGARRDLQKKLAMKGVEVVEFEMLNPRDVMSYCYDRGYLSVLWECGGTLAASAISARVIHKVYAFFAPKIIGGVNAPTPVGELGMKQMTQAIDLIDVSYEQVDRDMLMSGFLQPIPDLSPVIPSVDEIPSVDPEVSPYETNIISFYKTWDTFGAFANFSPHPISLPDENGDCFTWPTVEHYYQAHKFVSVDNPQARDIVQEIKQARSPEEAARIGRTRQRELPELVRSDWESTKIDVMYKAIKCKFSTHPHLTEMLLSTAGSVLVEASPHDLFWGGGREGEGLNYLGRLLMQLRSEILGTVQTTGKIEEST
;
A
#
# COMPACT_ATOMS: atom_id res chain seq x y z
N MET A 1 -26.25 -7.21 -12.49
CA MET A 1 -27.14 -6.42 -13.36
C MET A 1 -28.03 -7.34 -14.17
N THR A 2 -29.09 -6.81 -14.75
CA THR A 2 -29.95 -7.47 -15.75
C THR A 2 -29.23 -7.60 -17.10
N ALA A 3 -29.76 -8.37 -18.03
CA ALA A 3 -29.19 -8.59 -19.36
C ALA A 3 -29.12 -7.32 -20.21
N ASP A 4 -30.02 -6.36 -19.96
CA ASP A 4 -30.06 -5.02 -20.54
C ASP A 4 -29.28 -3.97 -19.73
N GLY A 5 -28.39 -4.41 -18.83
CA GLY A 5 -27.40 -3.54 -18.19
C GLY A 5 -27.92 -2.67 -17.04
N LYS A 6 -29.01 -3.06 -16.37
CA LYS A 6 -29.59 -2.31 -15.24
C LYS A 6 -29.26 -2.95 -13.89
N ILE A 7 -28.98 -2.13 -12.88
CA ILE A 7 -28.70 -2.60 -11.50
C ILE A 7 -29.91 -2.50 -10.56
N ALA A 8 -30.92 -1.71 -10.92
CA ALA A 8 -32.19 -1.60 -10.20
C ALA A 8 -33.31 -1.16 -11.15
N ALA A 9 -34.56 -1.23 -10.68
CA ALA A 9 -35.70 -0.58 -11.35
C ALA A 9 -35.58 0.96 -11.28
N SER A 10 -36.33 1.68 -12.12
CA SER A 10 -36.39 3.16 -12.08
C SER A 10 -36.85 3.73 -10.73
N THR A 11 -37.53 2.92 -9.90
CA THR A 11 -37.93 3.28 -8.53
C THR A 11 -36.82 3.10 -7.50
N GLY A 12 -35.65 2.57 -7.90
CA GLY A 12 -34.54 2.21 -7.02
C GLY A 12 -34.63 0.79 -6.45
N HIS A 13 -35.71 0.05 -6.71
CA HIS A 13 -35.84 -1.32 -6.21
C HIS A 13 -34.83 -2.27 -6.90
N ALA A 14 -33.84 -2.74 -6.15
CA ALA A 14 -32.72 -3.55 -6.63
C ALA A 14 -32.72 -4.99 -6.11
N SER A 15 -33.73 -5.38 -5.32
CA SER A 15 -33.75 -6.70 -4.67
C SER A 15 -33.82 -7.84 -5.69
N TRP A 16 -32.92 -8.81 -5.53
CA TRP A 16 -32.90 -10.10 -6.25
C TRP A 16 -32.71 -10.01 -7.78
N VAL A 17 -31.92 -9.05 -8.25
CA VAL A 17 -31.44 -9.05 -9.64
C VAL A 17 -30.68 -10.36 -9.92
N SER A 18 -29.62 -10.63 -9.16
CA SER A 18 -28.83 -11.87 -9.27
C SER A 18 -29.49 -13.07 -8.57
N GLY A 19 -29.06 -14.28 -8.92
CA GLY A 19 -29.41 -15.54 -8.27
C GLY A 19 -28.70 -15.79 -6.95
N LYS A 20 -29.07 -16.87 -6.25
CA LYS A 20 -28.47 -17.24 -4.95
C LYS A 20 -27.00 -17.64 -5.08
N ALA A 21 -26.66 -18.40 -6.11
CA ALA A 21 -25.28 -18.81 -6.39
C ALA A 21 -24.36 -17.61 -6.64
N SER A 22 -24.78 -16.66 -7.50
CA SER A 22 -24.04 -15.41 -7.76
C SER A 22 -23.83 -14.57 -6.51
N ARG A 23 -24.85 -14.43 -5.66
CA ARG A 23 -24.66 -13.76 -4.36
C ARG A 23 -23.66 -14.51 -3.48
N GLY A 24 -23.64 -15.84 -3.53
CA GLY A 24 -22.62 -16.68 -2.89
C GLY A 24 -21.21 -16.28 -3.31
N ARG A 25 -20.96 -16.17 -4.63
CA ARG A 25 -19.68 -15.69 -5.18
C ARG A 25 -19.31 -14.30 -4.69
N VAL A 26 -20.24 -13.37 -4.61
CA VAL A 26 -19.99 -12.03 -4.04
C VAL A 26 -19.58 -12.14 -2.57
N PHE A 27 -20.22 -13.00 -1.77
CA PHE A 27 -19.78 -13.24 -0.38
C PHE A 27 -18.36 -13.81 -0.30
N GLU A 28 -17.96 -14.69 -1.22
CA GLU A 28 -16.58 -15.18 -1.30
C GLU A 28 -15.60 -14.05 -1.63
N LEU A 29 -15.93 -13.18 -2.60
CA LEU A 29 -15.12 -12.01 -2.94
C LEU A 29 -14.95 -11.07 -1.73
N ARG A 30 -16.03 -10.81 -0.99
CA ARG A 30 -15.96 -10.04 0.27
C ARG A 30 -15.03 -10.68 1.29
N GLY A 31 -15.11 -12.01 1.46
CA GLY A 31 -14.26 -12.76 2.38
C GLY A 31 -12.77 -12.74 2.01
N ARG A 32 -12.44 -12.46 0.75
CA ARG A 32 -11.06 -12.38 0.22
C ARG A 32 -10.53 -10.94 0.09
N SER A 33 -11.33 -9.96 0.49
CA SER A 33 -10.97 -8.54 0.39
C SER A 33 -10.69 -7.98 1.78
N ASP A 34 -9.71 -7.09 1.89
CA ASP A 34 -9.36 -6.41 3.14
C ASP A 34 -10.40 -5.34 3.48
N ALA A 35 -10.96 -4.69 2.46
CA ALA A 35 -12.01 -3.70 2.61
C ALA A 35 -13.08 -3.79 1.50
N ILE A 36 -14.28 -3.28 1.80
CA ILE A 36 -15.38 -3.09 0.85
C ILE A 36 -15.77 -1.61 0.85
N ILE A 37 -15.81 -0.99 -0.33
CA ILE A 37 -16.23 0.40 -0.52
C ILE A 37 -17.64 0.46 -1.12
N VAL A 38 -18.50 1.29 -0.52
CA VAL A 38 -19.80 1.69 -1.07
C VAL A 38 -20.00 3.21 -1.02
N GLY A 39 -20.92 3.72 -1.82
CA GLY A 39 -21.33 5.12 -1.74
C GLY A 39 -22.45 5.34 -0.72
N GLY A 40 -22.57 6.55 -0.17
CA GLY A 40 -23.63 6.90 0.78
C GLY A 40 -25.05 6.69 0.24
N ASN A 41 -25.25 6.72 -1.09
CA ASN A 41 -26.56 6.43 -1.69
C ASN A 41 -26.98 4.97 -1.52
N THR A 42 -26.04 4.04 -1.69
CA THR A 42 -26.26 2.61 -1.42
C THR A 42 -26.66 2.39 0.04
N VAL A 43 -26.03 3.11 0.98
CA VAL A 43 -26.41 3.03 2.40
C VAL A 43 -27.85 3.48 2.64
N ARG A 44 -28.26 4.59 2.03
CA ARG A 44 -29.61 5.15 2.20
C ARG A 44 -30.71 4.27 1.59
N LEU A 45 -30.45 3.68 0.42
CA LEU A 45 -31.46 2.93 -0.31
C LEU A 45 -31.51 1.45 0.10
N ASP A 46 -30.36 0.83 0.32
CA ASP A 46 -30.27 -0.62 0.49
C ASP A 46 -29.99 -1.05 1.94
N ASN A 47 -29.55 -0.11 2.80
CA ASN A 47 -29.14 -0.37 4.19
C ASN A 47 -28.33 -1.68 4.36
N PRO A 48 -27.22 -1.86 3.62
CA PRO A 48 -26.55 -3.14 3.53
C PRO A 48 -25.79 -3.48 4.81
N ARG A 49 -25.50 -4.77 5.03
CA ARG A 49 -24.60 -5.21 6.10
C ARG A 49 -23.12 -5.20 5.72
N LEU A 50 -22.84 -5.43 4.42
CA LEU A 50 -21.50 -5.56 3.82
C LEU A 50 -20.58 -6.53 4.57
N THR A 51 -21.13 -7.65 5.02
CA THR A 51 -20.37 -8.75 5.62
C THR A 51 -20.21 -9.91 4.65
N ALA A 52 -19.17 -10.72 4.85
CA ALA A 52 -19.07 -12.06 4.29
C ALA A 52 -20.00 -13.01 5.08
N ARG A 53 -20.62 -14.00 4.43
CA ARG A 53 -21.49 -14.95 5.14
C ARG A 53 -20.64 -15.98 5.90
N HIS A 54 -20.69 -15.86 7.23
CA HIS A 54 -20.32 -16.81 8.28
C HIS A 54 -19.55 -18.08 7.84
N VAL A 55 -18.25 -17.94 7.63
CA VAL A 55 -17.30 -18.99 8.05
C VAL A 55 -16.88 -18.62 9.47
N LYS A 56 -17.14 -19.46 10.48
CA LYS A 56 -16.66 -19.22 11.84
C LYS A 56 -15.14 -19.02 11.80
N GLY A 57 -14.66 -17.87 12.27
CA GLY A 57 -13.24 -17.52 12.23
C GLY A 57 -12.71 -17.06 10.86
N GLY A 58 -13.58 -16.80 9.88
CA GLY A 58 -13.20 -16.25 8.57
C GLY A 58 -12.85 -14.77 8.63
N HIS A 59 -12.12 -14.30 7.61
CA HIS A 59 -11.76 -12.89 7.45
C HIS A 59 -13.01 -12.00 7.30
N VAL A 60 -13.02 -10.87 8.00
CA VAL A 60 -14.10 -9.89 7.96
C VAL A 60 -13.55 -8.60 7.35
N PRO A 61 -14.03 -8.17 6.17
CA PRO A 61 -13.54 -6.97 5.52
C PRO A 61 -13.95 -5.71 6.31
N VAL A 62 -13.08 -4.71 6.27
CA VAL A 62 -13.40 -3.36 6.72
C VAL A 62 -14.45 -2.74 5.79
N ARG A 63 -15.45 -2.08 6.36
CA ARG A 63 -16.54 -1.46 5.59
C ARG A 63 -16.25 0.02 5.45
N ILE A 64 -16.13 0.51 4.21
CA ILE A 64 -15.83 1.92 3.93
C ILE A 64 -17.01 2.55 3.20
N VAL A 65 -17.57 3.61 3.77
CA VAL A 65 -18.64 4.40 3.16
C VAL A 65 -18.08 5.72 2.67
N MET A 66 -18.17 5.99 1.37
CA MET A 66 -17.82 7.29 0.79
C MET A 66 -19.07 8.18 0.70
N SER A 67 -19.03 9.34 1.38
CA SER A 67 -20.13 10.32 1.35
C SER A 67 -19.59 11.74 1.50
N GLN A 68 -19.60 12.53 0.41
CA GLN A 68 -19.07 13.90 0.43
C GLN A 68 -19.76 14.80 1.46
N SER A 69 -21.10 14.82 1.47
CA SER A 69 -21.90 15.67 2.36
C SER A 69 -22.23 15.04 3.71
N PHE A 70 -21.74 13.83 3.98
CA PHE A 70 -22.13 13.02 5.15
C PHE A 70 -23.66 12.85 5.29
N ASN A 71 -24.41 12.94 4.18
CA ASN A 71 -25.86 12.69 4.18
C ASN A 71 -26.14 11.20 4.34
N LEU A 72 -26.02 10.71 5.57
CA LEU A 72 -26.16 9.32 5.96
C LEU A 72 -27.30 9.21 6.98
N PRO A 73 -28.01 8.07 7.03
CA PRO A 73 -29.02 7.83 8.05
C PRO A 73 -28.37 7.68 9.43
N GLU A 74 -29.04 8.15 10.50
CA GLU A 74 -28.54 8.00 11.88
C GLU A 74 -28.49 6.52 12.31
N GLU A 75 -29.39 5.72 11.74
CA GLU A 75 -29.48 4.28 11.96
C GLU A 75 -29.28 3.54 10.63
N ALA A 76 -28.30 2.64 10.61
CA ALA A 76 -28.03 1.71 9.53
C ALA A 76 -27.33 0.47 10.07
N ASN A 77 -27.46 -0.64 9.36
CA ASN A 77 -26.78 -1.90 9.70
C ASN A 77 -25.25 -1.73 9.75
N LEU A 78 -24.68 -0.80 8.97
CA LEU A 78 -23.26 -0.51 8.94
C LEU A 78 -22.72 0.15 10.21
N TRP A 79 -23.59 0.74 11.03
CA TRP A 79 -23.18 1.41 12.29
C TRP A 79 -23.07 0.44 13.46
N ASN A 80 -23.50 -0.83 13.28
CA ASN A 80 -23.20 -1.88 14.23
C ASN A 80 -21.75 -2.37 14.02
N VAL A 81 -20.81 -1.79 14.75
CA VAL A 81 -19.37 -2.09 14.63
C VAL A 81 -18.97 -3.45 15.20
N HIS A 82 -19.86 -4.10 15.96
CA HIS A 82 -19.64 -5.48 16.41
C HIS A 82 -19.70 -6.49 15.26
N ASP A 83 -20.43 -6.18 14.18
CA ASP A 83 -20.52 -7.04 13.00
C ASP A 83 -19.24 -6.95 12.14
N ALA A 84 -18.65 -5.76 12.02
CA ALA A 84 -17.42 -5.48 11.30
C ALA A 84 -16.94 -4.04 11.56
N TYR A 85 -15.64 -3.77 11.43
CA TYR A 85 -15.12 -2.40 11.53
C TYR A 85 -15.66 -1.52 10.39
N THR A 86 -16.02 -0.28 10.71
CA THR A 86 -16.63 0.65 9.74
C THR A 86 -15.92 1.99 9.74
N ILE A 87 -15.59 2.45 8.55
CA ILE A 87 -15.01 3.76 8.26
C ILE A 87 -15.98 4.54 7.38
N VAL A 88 -16.18 5.83 7.68
CA VAL A 88 -16.86 6.78 6.80
C VAL A 88 -15.84 7.80 6.31
N ALA A 89 -15.56 7.76 5.01
CA ALA A 89 -14.73 8.75 4.33
C ALA A 89 -15.63 9.91 3.85
N THR A 90 -15.32 11.12 4.30
CA THR A 90 -16.14 12.31 4.05
C THR A 90 -15.31 13.52 3.65
N GLN A 91 -15.95 14.51 3.04
CA GLN A 91 -15.33 15.81 2.83
C GLN A 91 -15.28 16.61 4.14
N ARG A 92 -14.21 17.36 4.33
CA ARG A 92 -13.95 18.18 5.51
C ARG A 92 -15.11 19.14 5.79
N GLY A 93 -15.57 19.16 7.04
CA GLY A 93 -16.64 20.07 7.49
C GLY A 93 -18.06 19.55 7.25
N ALA A 94 -18.24 18.38 6.65
CA ALA A 94 -19.56 17.83 6.38
C ALA A 94 -20.28 17.32 7.66
N ARG A 95 -21.40 17.95 8.04
CA ARG A 95 -22.35 17.48 9.09
C ARG A 95 -21.69 16.94 10.38
N ARG A 96 -20.89 17.78 11.03
CA ARG A 96 -20.08 17.43 12.21
C ARG A 96 -20.88 16.85 13.39
N ASP A 97 -22.15 17.23 13.55
CA ASP A 97 -23.05 16.69 14.57
C ASP A 97 -23.27 15.18 14.37
N LEU A 98 -23.57 14.75 13.14
CA LEU A 98 -23.77 13.33 12.83
C LEU A 98 -22.45 12.57 12.85
N GLN A 99 -21.35 13.18 12.41
CA GLN A 99 -20.02 12.57 12.54
C GLN A 99 -19.73 12.18 14.00
N LYS A 100 -19.97 13.10 14.95
CA LYS A 100 -19.80 12.84 16.39
C LYS A 100 -20.71 11.71 16.86
N LYS A 101 -21.98 11.69 16.43
CA LYS A 101 -22.91 10.60 16.78
C LYS A 101 -22.41 9.23 16.31
N LEU A 102 -21.92 9.12 15.08
CA LEU A 102 -21.39 7.86 14.55
C LEU A 102 -20.07 7.48 15.21
N ALA A 103 -19.18 8.44 15.50
CA ALA A 103 -17.95 8.21 16.24
C ALA A 103 -18.21 7.65 17.65
N MET A 104 -19.26 8.14 18.34
CA MET A 104 -19.69 7.58 19.63
C MET A 104 -20.20 6.13 19.52
N LYS A 105 -20.68 5.70 18.35
CA LYS A 105 -21.03 4.29 18.06
C LYS A 105 -19.80 3.45 17.66
N GLY A 106 -18.59 4.01 17.68
CA GLY A 106 -17.34 3.34 17.31
C GLY A 106 -17.03 3.35 15.81
N VAL A 107 -17.82 4.06 15.01
CA VAL A 107 -17.55 4.23 13.57
C VAL A 107 -16.40 5.21 13.39
N GLU A 108 -15.38 4.83 12.65
CA GLU A 108 -14.30 5.76 12.33
C GLU A 108 -14.77 6.77 11.27
N VAL A 109 -14.52 8.05 11.49
CA VAL A 109 -14.81 9.11 10.52
C VAL A 109 -13.51 9.75 10.07
N VAL A 110 -13.24 9.71 8.77
CA VAL A 110 -12.04 10.30 8.17
C VAL A 110 -12.42 11.40 7.21
N GLU A 111 -11.91 12.60 7.49
CA GLU A 111 -12.11 13.79 6.67
C GLU A 111 -11.01 13.92 5.62
N PHE A 112 -11.41 14.16 4.38
CA PHE A 112 -10.55 14.51 3.26
C PHE A 112 -10.85 15.95 2.84
N GLU A 113 -9.83 16.71 2.44
CA GLU A 113 -10.03 18.09 1.94
C GLU A 113 -10.95 18.08 0.70
N MET A 114 -10.67 17.17 -0.23
CA MET A 114 -11.57 16.83 -1.34
C MET A 114 -11.72 15.31 -1.42
N LEU A 115 -12.91 14.79 -1.10
CA LEU A 115 -13.15 13.36 -1.13
C LEU A 115 -13.21 12.84 -2.59
N ASN A 116 -12.24 12.01 -2.96
CA ASN A 116 -12.18 11.35 -4.26
C ASN A 116 -11.64 9.90 -4.14
N PRO A 117 -11.89 9.02 -5.13
CA PRO A 117 -11.44 7.62 -5.08
C PRO A 117 -9.93 7.40 -4.96
N ARG A 118 -9.11 8.28 -5.55
CA ARG A 118 -7.65 8.16 -5.53
C ARG A 118 -7.10 8.32 -4.12
N ASP A 119 -7.54 9.36 -3.41
CA ASP A 119 -7.07 9.63 -2.05
C ASP A 119 -7.58 8.57 -1.06
N VAL A 120 -8.80 8.08 -1.25
CA VAL A 120 -9.32 6.96 -0.44
C VAL A 120 -8.50 5.69 -0.66
N MET A 121 -8.08 5.41 -1.89
CA MET A 121 -7.22 4.25 -2.15
C MET A 121 -5.80 4.44 -1.63
N SER A 122 -5.24 5.65 -1.69
CA SER A 122 -3.95 5.96 -1.03
C SER A 122 -4.05 5.70 0.47
N TYR A 123 -5.12 6.18 1.11
CA TYR A 123 -5.39 5.92 2.51
C TYR A 123 -5.57 4.42 2.82
N CYS A 124 -6.26 3.66 1.96
CA CYS A 124 -6.38 2.21 2.11
C CYS A 124 -5.01 1.51 2.04
N TYR A 125 -4.17 1.96 1.11
CA TYR A 125 -2.81 1.46 0.94
C TYR A 125 -1.95 1.73 2.19
N ASP A 126 -2.02 2.94 2.75
CA ASP A 126 -1.27 3.32 3.97
C ASP A 126 -1.70 2.49 5.19
N ARG A 127 -2.90 1.89 5.14
CA ARG A 127 -3.41 0.96 6.15
C ARG A 127 -3.06 -0.50 5.90
N GLY A 128 -2.36 -0.80 4.82
CA GLY A 128 -2.03 -2.16 4.42
C GLY A 128 -3.20 -2.94 3.83
N TYR A 129 -4.25 -2.28 3.33
CA TYR A 129 -5.29 -2.96 2.56
C TYR A 129 -4.79 -3.22 1.14
N LEU A 130 -4.56 -4.49 0.81
CA LEU A 130 -4.01 -4.93 -0.46
C LEU A 130 -5.10 -5.19 -1.50
N SER A 131 -6.27 -5.65 -1.05
CA SER A 131 -7.44 -5.93 -1.90
C SER A 131 -8.66 -5.18 -1.39
N VAL A 132 -9.22 -4.30 -2.24
CA VAL A 132 -10.40 -3.50 -1.91
C VAL A 132 -11.50 -3.77 -2.94
N LEU A 133 -12.65 -4.24 -2.46
CA LEU A 133 -13.81 -4.55 -3.29
C LEU A 133 -14.75 -3.34 -3.39
N TRP A 134 -15.02 -2.87 -4.60
CA TRP A 134 -15.94 -1.77 -4.85
C TRP A 134 -17.33 -2.30 -5.22
N GLU A 135 -18.29 -2.23 -4.29
CA GLU A 135 -19.69 -2.61 -4.48
C GLU A 135 -20.60 -1.38 -4.52
N CYS A 136 -20.22 -0.40 -5.33
CA CYS A 136 -20.87 0.90 -5.35
C CYS A 136 -21.84 1.09 -6.53
N GLY A 137 -22.68 2.12 -6.45
CA GLY A 137 -23.55 2.52 -7.55
C GLY A 137 -22.79 3.17 -8.71
N GLY A 138 -23.43 3.27 -9.87
CA GLY A 138 -22.79 3.68 -11.12
C GLY A 138 -22.04 5.00 -11.09
N THR A 139 -22.51 6.01 -10.34
CA THR A 139 -21.81 7.29 -10.20
C THR A 139 -20.44 7.15 -9.53
N LEU A 140 -20.36 6.40 -8.43
CA LEU A 140 -19.09 6.20 -7.74
C LEU A 140 -18.18 5.24 -8.52
N ALA A 141 -18.76 4.22 -9.16
CA ALA A 141 -18.01 3.31 -10.03
C ALA A 141 -17.35 4.06 -11.20
N ALA A 142 -18.10 4.95 -11.88
CA ALA A 142 -17.55 5.79 -12.94
C ALA A 142 -16.42 6.69 -12.44
N SER A 143 -16.60 7.34 -11.29
CA SER A 143 -15.56 8.16 -10.67
C SER A 143 -14.30 7.35 -10.34
N ALA A 144 -14.44 6.12 -9.82
CA ALA A 144 -13.32 5.25 -9.48
C ALA A 144 -12.59 4.72 -10.73
N ILE A 145 -13.33 4.37 -11.78
CA ILE A 145 -12.75 3.98 -13.09
C ILE A 145 -11.97 5.16 -13.68
N SER A 146 -12.56 6.37 -13.71
CA SER A 146 -11.89 7.58 -14.21
C SER A 146 -10.64 7.93 -13.40
N ALA A 147 -10.64 7.66 -12.09
CA ALA A 147 -9.48 7.85 -11.23
C ALA A 147 -8.36 6.82 -11.45
N ARG A 148 -8.61 5.77 -12.25
CA ARG A 148 -7.74 4.62 -12.54
C ARG A 148 -7.36 3.79 -11.32
N VAL A 149 -8.28 3.67 -10.36
CA VAL A 149 -8.05 2.86 -9.15
C VAL A 149 -8.68 1.46 -9.21
N ILE A 150 -9.48 1.18 -10.24
CA ILE A 150 -10.11 -0.12 -10.45
C ILE A 150 -9.22 -0.94 -11.38
N HIS A 151 -8.74 -2.09 -10.89
CA HIS A 151 -7.89 -3.00 -11.66
C HIS A 151 -8.72 -4.08 -12.36
N LYS A 152 -9.58 -4.76 -11.61
CA LYS A 152 -10.37 -5.91 -12.08
C LYS A 152 -11.86 -5.64 -11.95
N VAL A 153 -12.61 -6.06 -12.95
CA VAL A 153 -14.08 -5.99 -12.98
C VAL A 153 -14.66 -7.40 -12.82
N TYR A 154 -15.71 -7.52 -12.02
CA TYR A 154 -16.58 -8.69 -11.94
C TYR A 154 -18.02 -8.25 -12.25
N ALA A 155 -18.54 -8.66 -13.39
CA ALA A 155 -19.88 -8.31 -13.86
C ALA A 155 -20.78 -9.56 -13.85
N PHE A 156 -21.76 -9.58 -12.94
CA PHE A 156 -22.80 -10.62 -12.89
C PHE A 156 -24.01 -10.20 -13.71
N PHE A 157 -24.40 -11.02 -14.69
CA PHE A 157 -25.54 -10.84 -15.59
C PHE A 157 -26.64 -11.83 -15.22
N ALA A 158 -27.80 -11.30 -14.82
CA ALA A 158 -29.00 -12.11 -14.63
C ALA A 158 -29.81 -12.15 -15.94
N PRO A 159 -30.44 -13.28 -16.29
CA PRO A 159 -31.32 -13.41 -17.46
C PRO A 159 -32.66 -12.70 -17.18
N LYS A 160 -32.61 -11.38 -17.11
CA LYS A 160 -33.72 -10.47 -16.79
C LYS A 160 -33.61 -9.24 -17.69
N ILE A 161 -34.74 -8.66 -18.05
CA ILE A 161 -34.82 -7.39 -18.79
C ILE A 161 -35.82 -6.52 -18.03
N ILE A 162 -35.48 -5.25 -17.80
CA ILE A 162 -36.35 -4.32 -17.07
C ILE A 162 -36.58 -3.00 -17.81
N GLY A 163 -35.68 -2.61 -18.69
CA GLY A 163 -35.72 -1.37 -19.45
C GLY A 163 -35.60 -0.13 -18.54
N GLY A 164 -36.15 0.98 -19.03
CA GLY A 164 -36.19 2.25 -18.30
C GLY A 164 -34.99 3.15 -18.59
N VAL A 165 -35.28 4.31 -19.16
CA VAL A 165 -34.29 5.37 -19.42
C VAL A 165 -33.63 5.83 -18.12
N ASN A 166 -34.43 5.95 -17.06
CA ASN A 166 -33.98 6.39 -15.73
C ASN A 166 -33.56 5.23 -14.81
N ALA A 167 -33.59 3.98 -15.28
CA ALA A 167 -33.14 2.85 -14.49
C ALA A 167 -31.60 2.87 -14.40
N PRO A 168 -31.03 2.76 -13.19
CA PRO A 168 -29.59 2.92 -12.98
C PRO A 168 -28.78 1.81 -13.66
N THR A 169 -27.63 2.20 -14.20
CA THR A 169 -26.64 1.33 -14.84
C THR A 169 -25.46 1.06 -13.88
N PRO A 170 -24.66 0.00 -14.12
CA PRO A 170 -23.50 -0.35 -13.27
C PRO A 170 -22.39 0.71 -13.29
N VAL A 171 -22.26 1.46 -14.39
CA VAL A 171 -21.30 2.54 -14.57
C VAL A 171 -22.08 3.76 -15.06
N GLY A 172 -21.89 4.89 -14.39
CA GLY A 172 -22.43 6.18 -14.79
C GLY A 172 -21.59 6.84 -15.87
N GLU A 173 -21.64 8.18 -15.92
CA GLU A 173 -20.96 8.97 -16.96
C GLU A 173 -19.44 8.93 -16.82
N LEU A 174 -18.75 8.44 -17.85
CA LEU A 174 -17.29 8.51 -18.01
C LEU A 174 -16.84 9.66 -18.93
N GLY A 175 -17.78 10.38 -19.56
CA GLY A 175 -17.47 11.50 -20.46
C GLY A 175 -17.02 11.10 -21.87
N MET A 176 -17.06 9.81 -22.20
CA MET A 176 -16.77 9.28 -23.53
C MET A 176 -17.92 9.59 -24.50
N LYS A 177 -17.58 10.06 -25.70
CA LYS A 177 -18.55 10.44 -26.75
C LYS A 177 -18.54 9.50 -27.95
N GLN A 178 -17.45 8.78 -28.16
CA GLN A 178 -17.26 7.86 -29.29
C GLN A 178 -16.91 6.47 -28.79
N MET A 179 -17.34 5.42 -29.50
CA MET A 179 -17.06 4.03 -29.11
C MET A 179 -15.57 3.67 -29.12
N THR A 180 -14.76 4.36 -29.94
CA THR A 180 -13.29 4.23 -29.93
C THR A 180 -12.64 4.70 -28.63
N GLN A 181 -13.38 5.40 -27.77
CA GLN A 181 -12.92 5.83 -26.43
C GLN A 181 -13.36 4.86 -25.33
N ALA A 182 -14.19 3.87 -25.64
CA ALA A 182 -14.64 2.87 -24.68
C ALA A 182 -13.43 2.08 -24.15
N ILE A 183 -13.48 1.69 -22.88
CA ILE A 183 -12.41 0.92 -22.25
C ILE A 183 -12.63 -0.55 -22.54
N ASP A 184 -11.67 -1.17 -23.21
CA ASP A 184 -11.64 -2.62 -23.40
C ASP A 184 -11.18 -3.31 -22.11
N LEU A 185 -11.81 -4.45 -21.80
CA LEU A 185 -11.30 -5.35 -20.76
C LEU A 185 -10.30 -6.33 -21.38
N ILE A 186 -9.23 -6.61 -20.64
CA ILE A 186 -8.23 -7.62 -20.99
C ILE A 186 -8.41 -8.87 -20.12
N ASP A 187 -7.84 -10.00 -20.57
CA ASP A 187 -7.93 -11.31 -19.91
C ASP A 187 -9.35 -11.68 -19.48
N VAL A 188 -10.29 -11.48 -20.43
CA VAL A 188 -11.71 -11.64 -20.15
C VAL A 188 -12.06 -13.12 -20.01
N SER A 189 -12.72 -13.47 -18.92
CA SER A 189 -13.26 -14.80 -18.65
C SER A 189 -14.78 -14.75 -18.54
N TYR A 190 -15.45 -15.78 -19.03
CA TYR A 190 -16.89 -15.97 -18.88
C TYR A 190 -17.17 -17.28 -18.14
N GLU A 191 -17.98 -17.22 -17.10
CA GLU A 191 -18.38 -18.37 -16.28
C GLU A 191 -19.91 -18.36 -16.12
N GLN A 192 -20.56 -19.50 -16.37
CA GLN A 192 -21.96 -19.66 -16.02
C GLN A 192 -22.09 -19.97 -14.52
N VAL A 193 -22.87 -19.17 -13.80
CA VAL A 193 -23.12 -19.33 -12.37
C VAL A 193 -24.61 -19.60 -12.17
N ASP A 194 -24.97 -20.89 -12.18
CA ASP A 194 -26.37 -21.36 -12.17
C ASP A 194 -27.12 -20.76 -13.38
N ARG A 195 -28.11 -19.88 -13.14
CA ARG A 195 -28.86 -19.19 -14.20
C ARG A 195 -28.23 -17.87 -14.66
N ASP A 196 -27.29 -17.33 -13.89
CA ASP A 196 -26.62 -16.07 -14.19
C ASP A 196 -25.30 -16.34 -14.94
N MET A 197 -24.70 -15.29 -15.50
CA MET A 197 -23.36 -15.34 -16.09
C MET A 197 -22.44 -14.36 -15.38
N LEU A 198 -21.20 -14.75 -15.13
CA LEU A 198 -20.14 -13.91 -14.62
C LEU A 198 -19.15 -13.62 -15.75
N MET A 199 -18.96 -12.34 -16.07
CA MET A 199 -17.81 -11.88 -16.84
C MET A 199 -16.80 -11.26 -15.89
N SER A 200 -15.52 -11.60 -16.03
CA SER A 200 -14.46 -10.87 -15.33
C SER A 200 -13.32 -10.54 -16.26
N GLY A 201 -12.58 -9.48 -15.97
CA GLY A 201 -11.43 -9.03 -16.75
C GLY A 201 -10.78 -7.83 -16.09
N PHE A 202 -9.66 -7.37 -16.63
CA PHE A 202 -8.92 -6.22 -16.11
C PHE A 202 -9.12 -4.98 -16.99
N LEU A 203 -9.15 -3.79 -16.37
CA LEU A 203 -9.24 -2.50 -17.10
C LEU A 203 -7.88 -2.02 -17.61
N GLN A 204 -6.81 -2.52 -17.01
CA GLN A 204 -5.43 -2.26 -17.36
C GLN A 204 -4.62 -3.51 -17.03
N PRO A 205 -3.53 -3.80 -17.75
CA PRO A 205 -2.57 -4.81 -17.33
C PRO A 205 -2.24 -4.58 -15.86
N ILE A 206 -2.36 -5.61 -15.03
CA ILE A 206 -1.69 -5.54 -13.73
C ILE A 206 -0.21 -5.43 -14.10
N PRO A 207 0.48 -4.34 -13.71
CA PRO A 207 1.92 -4.26 -13.93
C PRO A 207 2.52 -5.56 -13.41
N ASP A 208 3.40 -6.20 -14.17
CA ASP A 208 4.06 -7.39 -13.66
C ASP A 208 4.80 -6.98 -12.38
N LEU A 209 4.25 -7.37 -11.23
CA LEU A 209 4.82 -7.13 -9.91
C LEU A 209 5.86 -8.21 -9.59
N SER A 210 6.09 -9.16 -10.50
CA SER A 210 7.32 -9.91 -10.48
C SER A 210 8.46 -8.90 -10.51
N PRO A 211 9.39 -8.92 -9.54
CA PRO A 211 10.58 -8.11 -9.67
C PRO A 211 11.21 -8.49 -11.01
N VAL A 212 11.24 -7.56 -11.96
CA VAL A 212 12.11 -7.69 -13.12
C VAL A 212 13.50 -7.57 -12.53
N ILE A 213 14.09 -8.71 -12.18
CA ILE A 213 15.51 -8.82 -11.93
C ILE A 213 16.13 -8.62 -13.32
N PRO A 214 16.77 -7.47 -13.60
CA PRO A 214 17.38 -7.26 -14.91
C PRO A 214 18.35 -8.41 -15.13
N SER A 215 18.25 -9.05 -16.29
CA SER A 215 19.32 -9.97 -16.70
C SER A 215 20.63 -9.20 -16.84
N VAL A 216 21.77 -9.87 -16.68
CA VAL A 216 23.11 -9.26 -16.76
C VAL A 216 23.30 -8.42 -18.04
N ASP A 217 22.59 -8.77 -19.11
CA ASP A 217 22.67 -8.12 -20.42
C ASP A 217 21.81 -6.84 -20.55
N GLU A 218 20.88 -6.58 -19.61
CA GLU A 218 19.99 -5.40 -19.61
C GLU A 218 20.48 -4.28 -18.67
N ILE A 219 21.62 -4.47 -18.01
CA ILE A 219 22.29 -3.42 -17.25
C ILE A 219 22.94 -2.46 -18.26
N PRO A 220 22.54 -1.19 -18.34
CA PRO A 220 23.15 -0.24 -19.27
C PRO A 220 24.65 -0.16 -18.98
N SER A 221 25.47 -0.38 -20.02
CA SER A 221 26.90 -0.06 -19.95
C SER A 221 27.08 1.41 -19.60
N VAL A 222 28.04 1.72 -18.73
CA VAL A 222 28.43 3.09 -18.39
C VAL A 222 28.68 3.86 -19.69
N ASP A 223 27.82 4.84 -19.98
CA ASP A 223 28.01 5.75 -21.10
C ASP A 223 29.07 6.80 -20.71
N PRO A 224 30.27 6.78 -21.32
CA PRO A 224 31.34 7.70 -20.99
C PRO A 224 31.07 9.14 -21.48
N GLU A 225 29.98 9.40 -22.20
CA GLU A 225 29.61 10.73 -22.72
C GLU A 225 28.65 11.51 -21.80
N VAL A 226 28.19 10.94 -20.68
CA VAL A 226 27.28 11.63 -19.76
C VAL A 226 28.00 12.80 -19.05
N SER A 227 27.62 14.00 -19.47
CA SER A 227 28.11 15.29 -18.95
C SER A 227 27.81 15.45 -17.44
N PRO A 228 28.76 15.92 -16.61
CA PRO A 228 28.58 16.11 -15.17
C PRO A 228 27.64 17.26 -14.77
N TYR A 229 26.93 17.86 -15.73
CA TYR A 229 26.05 19.01 -15.52
C TYR A 229 24.54 18.70 -15.60
N GLU A 230 24.16 17.46 -15.88
CA GLU A 230 22.78 16.98 -15.65
C GLU A 230 22.78 16.06 -14.42
N THR A 231 22.36 16.61 -13.29
CA THR A 231 22.27 15.83 -12.04
C THR A 231 21.10 14.85 -12.15
N ASN A 232 21.37 13.62 -12.58
CA ASN A 232 20.38 12.55 -12.56
C ASN A 232 20.02 12.21 -11.10
N ILE A 233 18.74 12.36 -10.76
CA ILE A 233 18.20 11.98 -9.46
C ILE A 233 17.62 10.57 -9.59
N ILE A 234 18.12 9.65 -8.78
CA ILE A 234 17.60 8.30 -8.66
C ILE A 234 16.83 8.21 -7.35
N SER A 235 15.52 8.04 -7.47
CA SER A 235 14.64 7.85 -6.33
C SER A 235 14.44 6.37 -6.02
N PHE A 236 14.42 6.01 -4.74
CA PHE A 236 14.07 4.67 -4.27
C PHE A 236 13.18 4.79 -3.03
N TYR A 237 12.15 3.96 -2.91
CA TYR A 237 11.32 3.94 -1.71
C TYR A 237 10.70 2.57 -1.51
N LYS A 238 9.99 2.07 -2.53
CA LYS A 238 9.35 0.77 -2.42
C LYS A 238 10.34 -0.32 -2.74
N THR A 239 10.27 -1.43 -2.00
CA THR A 239 11.21 -2.55 -2.13
C THR A 239 11.13 -3.26 -3.46
N TRP A 240 10.05 -3.04 -4.23
CA TRP A 240 9.82 -3.57 -5.57
C TRP A 240 10.20 -2.63 -6.72
N ASP A 241 10.70 -1.42 -6.42
CA ASP A 241 11.21 -0.52 -7.45
C ASP A 241 12.60 -0.98 -7.95
N THR A 242 13.08 -0.46 -9.09
CA THR A 242 14.40 -0.79 -9.68
C THR A 242 15.56 -0.69 -8.68
N PHE A 243 15.54 0.36 -7.86
CA PHE A 243 16.53 0.59 -6.78
C PHE A 243 15.93 0.33 -5.39
N GLY A 244 14.79 -0.36 -5.32
CA GLY A 244 14.07 -0.68 -4.09
C GLY A 244 14.88 -1.49 -3.09
N ALA A 245 15.88 -2.23 -3.59
CA ALA A 245 16.85 -2.94 -2.76
C ALA A 245 17.73 -2.00 -1.92
N PHE A 246 17.74 -0.69 -2.16
CA PHE A 246 18.42 0.29 -1.30
C PHE A 246 17.64 0.59 -0.02
N ALA A 247 16.31 0.37 0.00
CA ALA A 247 15.48 0.62 1.17
C ALA A 247 15.82 -0.29 2.35
N ASN A 248 15.65 0.22 3.57
CA ASN A 248 15.89 -0.56 4.81
C ASN A 248 14.91 -1.71 5.00
N PHE A 249 13.76 -1.63 4.33
CA PHE A 249 12.69 -2.61 4.34
C PHE A 249 12.95 -3.76 3.36
N SER A 250 13.98 -3.67 2.52
CA SER A 250 14.29 -4.74 1.56
C SER A 250 14.61 -6.06 2.29
N PRO A 251 14.14 -7.23 1.83
CA PRO A 251 14.33 -8.52 2.48
C PRO A 251 15.75 -9.09 2.27
N HIS A 252 16.76 -8.33 2.70
CA HIS A 252 18.17 -8.70 2.65
C HIS A 252 18.69 -8.87 4.08
N PRO A 253 18.84 -10.11 4.56
CA PRO A 253 19.34 -10.37 5.90
C PRO A 253 20.76 -9.84 6.08
N ILE A 254 21.05 -9.36 7.29
CA ILE A 254 22.38 -8.87 7.69
C ILE A 254 22.85 -9.59 8.93
N SER A 255 24.13 -9.94 8.98
CA SER A 255 24.74 -10.63 10.12
C SER A 255 25.77 -9.70 10.77
N LEU A 256 25.50 -9.29 12.01
CA LEU A 256 26.35 -8.38 12.77
C LEU A 256 26.65 -8.95 14.16
N PRO A 257 27.88 -8.79 14.67
CA PRO A 257 28.20 -9.18 16.04
C PRO A 257 27.45 -8.30 17.04
N ASP A 258 26.95 -8.89 18.12
CA ASP A 258 26.44 -8.17 19.29
C ASP A 258 27.57 -7.62 20.17
N GLU A 259 27.19 -7.04 21.32
CA GLU A 259 28.13 -6.50 22.31
C GLU A 259 29.03 -7.58 22.95
N ASN A 260 28.65 -8.86 22.87
CA ASN A 260 29.40 -10.00 23.38
C ASN A 260 30.28 -10.67 22.31
N GLY A 261 30.21 -10.22 21.05
CA GLY A 261 30.93 -10.79 19.92
C GLY A 261 30.21 -11.94 19.21
N ASP A 262 29.00 -12.29 19.63
CA ASP A 262 28.18 -13.32 19.00
C ASP A 262 27.52 -12.78 17.73
N CYS A 263 27.67 -13.50 16.61
CA CYS A 263 27.12 -13.06 15.34
C CYS A 263 25.63 -13.36 15.25
N PHE A 264 24.80 -12.33 15.06
CA PHE A 264 23.36 -12.47 14.92
C PHE A 264 22.87 -12.01 13.55
N THR A 265 21.98 -12.81 12.98
CA THR A 265 21.31 -12.50 11.71
C THR A 265 20.00 -11.80 11.95
N TRP A 266 19.85 -10.63 11.36
CA TRP A 266 18.65 -9.81 11.35
C TRP A 266 17.93 -9.97 10.01
N PRO A 267 16.59 -10.13 9.98
CA PRO A 267 15.86 -10.32 8.73
C PRO A 267 16.03 -9.17 7.72
N THR A 268 16.15 -7.94 8.22
CA THR A 268 16.35 -6.73 7.41
C THR A 268 17.14 -5.68 8.20
N VAL A 269 17.63 -4.64 7.51
CA VAL A 269 18.20 -3.44 8.14
C VAL A 269 17.22 -2.78 9.11
N GLU A 270 15.91 -2.76 8.77
CA GLU A 270 14.89 -2.16 9.65
C GLU A 270 14.78 -2.89 11.00
N HIS A 271 14.88 -4.23 11.03
CA HIS A 271 14.85 -4.99 12.30
C HIS A 271 16.04 -4.62 13.18
N TYR A 272 17.24 -4.61 12.59
CA TYR A 272 18.45 -4.22 13.28
C TYR A 272 18.32 -2.80 13.85
N TYR A 273 17.90 -1.84 13.03
CA TYR A 273 17.80 -0.44 13.42
C TYR A 273 16.79 -0.22 14.55
N GLN A 274 15.62 -0.84 14.49
CA GLN A 274 14.60 -0.70 15.53
C GLN A 274 15.01 -1.37 16.85
N ALA A 275 15.67 -2.53 16.79
CA ALA A 275 16.16 -3.21 17.98
C ALA A 275 17.28 -2.43 18.68
N HIS A 276 18.17 -1.79 17.92
CA HIS A 276 19.33 -1.06 18.45
C HIS A 276 18.99 0.20 19.26
N LYS A 277 17.71 0.60 19.28
CA LYS A 277 17.19 1.58 20.24
C LYS A 277 17.27 1.09 21.69
N PHE A 278 17.26 -0.24 21.90
CA PHE A 278 17.08 -0.88 23.21
C PHE A 278 18.28 -1.75 23.65
N VAL A 279 19.22 -2.08 22.75
CA VAL A 279 20.30 -3.07 22.99
C VAL A 279 21.22 -2.71 24.16
N SER A 280 21.59 -1.44 24.31
CA SER A 280 22.57 -0.99 25.32
C SER A 280 21.93 -0.60 26.66
N VAL A 281 20.66 -0.97 26.89
CA VAL A 281 19.93 -0.65 28.11
C VAL A 281 19.92 -1.86 29.02
N ASP A 282 20.51 -1.75 30.22
CA ASP A 282 20.55 -2.83 31.21
C ASP A 282 19.20 -2.97 31.92
N ASN A 283 18.19 -3.45 31.17
CA ASN A 283 16.84 -3.68 31.65
C ASN A 283 16.26 -4.96 31.00
N PRO A 284 15.69 -5.90 31.78
CA PRO A 284 15.07 -7.11 31.23
C PRO A 284 13.99 -6.82 30.18
N GLN A 285 13.16 -5.79 30.40
CA GLN A 285 12.09 -5.41 29.49
C GLN A 285 12.63 -4.85 28.16
N ALA A 286 13.78 -4.16 28.18
CA ALA A 286 14.45 -3.72 26.96
C ALA A 286 14.93 -4.93 26.14
N ARG A 287 15.46 -5.97 26.80
CA ARG A 287 15.86 -7.23 26.15
C ARG A 287 14.67 -7.96 25.53
N ASP A 288 13.53 -7.98 26.21
CA ASP A 288 12.29 -8.57 25.68
C ASP A 288 11.81 -7.84 24.42
N ILE A 289 11.88 -6.50 24.41
CA ILE A 289 11.54 -5.68 23.23
C ILE A 289 12.47 -6.02 22.05
N VAL A 290 13.78 -6.18 22.30
CA VAL A 290 14.74 -6.60 21.26
C VAL A 290 14.36 -7.97 20.68
N GLN A 291 13.98 -8.93 21.53
CA GLN A 291 13.53 -10.24 21.04
C GLN A 291 12.20 -10.16 20.28
N GLU A 292 11.26 -9.31 20.73
CA GLU A 292 9.98 -9.05 20.04
C GLU A 292 10.22 -8.51 18.63
N ILE A 293 11.07 -7.49 18.49
CA ILE A 293 11.44 -6.90 17.20
C ILE A 293 12.16 -7.92 16.32
N LYS A 294 13.01 -8.76 16.89
CA LYS A 294 13.74 -9.80 16.17
C LYS A 294 12.80 -10.87 15.59
N GLN A 295 11.74 -11.21 16.30
CA GLN A 295 10.74 -12.21 15.90
C GLN A 295 9.62 -11.63 15.02
N ALA A 296 9.64 -10.33 14.74
CA ALA A 296 8.71 -9.69 13.83
C ALA A 296 8.72 -10.39 12.46
N ARG A 297 7.55 -10.56 11.85
CA ARG A 297 7.38 -11.30 10.60
C ARG A 297 7.71 -10.44 9.37
N SER A 298 7.85 -9.14 9.56
CA SER A 298 8.03 -8.16 8.49
C SER A 298 8.76 -6.91 9.00
N PRO A 299 9.47 -6.16 8.13
CA PRO A 299 10.11 -4.90 8.51
C PRO A 299 9.08 -3.85 8.97
N GLU A 300 7.86 -3.86 8.45
CA GLU A 300 6.74 -3.02 8.90
C GLU A 300 6.36 -3.33 10.35
N GLU A 301 6.27 -4.61 10.70
CA GLU A 301 5.99 -5.03 12.07
C GLU A 301 7.13 -4.65 13.02
N ALA A 302 8.38 -4.86 12.62
CA ALA A 302 9.56 -4.42 13.39
C ALA A 302 9.55 -2.89 13.62
N ALA A 303 9.27 -2.11 12.57
CA ALA A 303 9.12 -0.66 12.64
C ALA A 303 7.98 -0.24 13.59
N ARG A 304 6.83 -0.91 13.49
CA ARG A 304 5.66 -0.66 14.35
C ARG A 304 5.98 -0.93 15.81
N ILE A 305 6.58 -2.08 16.12
CA ILE A 305 6.97 -2.44 17.49
C ILE A 305 7.98 -1.41 18.02
N GLY A 306 9.10 -1.19 17.32
CA GLY A 306 10.16 -0.30 17.78
C GLY A 306 9.68 1.15 17.99
N ARG A 307 8.88 1.70 17.08
CA ARG A 307 8.32 3.07 17.21
C ARG A 307 7.28 3.16 18.33
N THR A 308 6.45 2.13 18.52
CA THR A 308 5.44 2.11 19.58
C THR A 308 6.12 2.03 20.95
N ARG A 309 7.07 1.12 21.13
CA ARG A 309 7.84 0.96 22.38
C ARG A 309 8.65 2.20 22.73
N GLN A 310 9.28 2.85 21.75
CA GLN A 310 9.98 4.12 21.96
C GLN A 310 9.05 5.22 22.51
N ARG A 311 7.78 5.26 22.06
CA ARG A 311 6.80 6.25 22.53
C ARG A 311 6.22 5.91 23.90
N GLU A 312 5.97 4.63 24.15
CA GLU A 312 5.37 4.15 25.41
C GLU A 312 6.36 4.09 26.56
N LEU A 313 7.62 3.73 26.27
CA LEU A 313 8.68 3.45 27.22
C LEU A 313 9.97 4.18 26.80
N PRO A 314 9.97 5.54 26.74
CA PRO A 314 11.12 6.31 26.31
C PRO A 314 12.34 6.12 27.21
N GLU A 315 12.14 5.75 28.49
CA GLU A 315 13.20 5.44 29.45
C GLU A 315 13.98 4.15 29.12
N LEU A 316 13.39 3.27 28.29
CA LEU A 316 14.04 2.05 27.82
C LEU A 316 14.80 2.25 26.51
N VAL A 317 14.75 3.45 25.93
CA VAL A 317 15.57 3.81 24.77
C VAL A 317 16.93 4.29 25.26
N ARG A 318 18.00 3.84 24.60
CA ARG A 318 19.37 4.27 24.91
C ARG A 318 19.49 5.80 24.90
N SER A 319 20.19 6.34 25.90
CA SER A 319 20.27 7.78 26.14
C SER A 319 20.99 8.57 25.04
N ASP A 320 21.88 7.90 24.30
CA ASP A 320 22.67 8.43 23.19
C ASP A 320 22.06 8.13 21.81
N TRP A 321 20.77 7.72 21.75
CA TRP A 321 20.12 7.32 20.50
C TRP A 321 20.17 8.40 19.43
N GLU A 322 19.87 9.66 19.79
CA GLU A 322 19.82 10.75 18.82
C GLU A 322 21.19 11.04 18.17
N SER A 323 22.28 10.83 18.91
CA SER A 323 23.65 10.98 18.41
C SER A 323 24.17 9.75 17.66
N THR A 324 23.66 8.54 17.95
CA THR A 324 24.21 7.29 17.41
C THR A 324 23.38 6.66 16.29
N LYS A 325 22.12 7.08 16.10
CA LYS A 325 21.20 6.50 15.10
C LYS A 325 21.77 6.49 13.67
N ILE A 326 22.56 7.50 13.30
CA ILE A 326 23.21 7.58 11.98
C ILE A 326 24.27 6.49 11.84
N ASP A 327 25.13 6.31 12.84
CA ASP A 327 26.17 5.29 12.84
C ASP A 327 25.61 3.88 12.87
N VAL A 328 24.55 3.66 13.66
CA VAL A 328 23.82 2.39 13.72
C VAL A 328 23.26 2.04 12.33
N MET A 329 22.61 3.00 11.66
CA MET A 329 22.09 2.82 10.32
C MET A 329 23.22 2.54 9.32
N TYR A 330 24.29 3.34 9.35
CA TYR A 330 25.41 3.19 8.43
C TYR A 330 26.10 1.83 8.56
N LYS A 331 26.29 1.34 9.78
CA LYS A 331 26.84 0.00 10.05
C LYS A 331 25.98 -1.10 9.43
N ALA A 332 24.65 -0.98 9.55
CA ALA A 332 23.71 -1.94 8.98
C ALA A 332 23.70 -1.93 7.44
N ILE A 333 23.70 -0.74 6.83
CA ILE A 333 23.79 -0.55 5.38
C ILE A 333 25.12 -1.14 4.88
N LYS A 334 26.24 -0.76 5.49
CA LYS A 334 27.56 -1.27 5.11
C LYS A 334 27.60 -2.80 5.17
N CYS A 335 27.06 -3.41 6.23
CA CYS A 335 26.94 -4.87 6.33
C CYS A 335 26.10 -5.47 5.18
N LYS A 336 24.92 -4.89 4.89
CA LYS A 336 24.05 -5.34 3.81
C LYS A 336 24.78 -5.36 2.46
N PHE A 337 25.39 -4.26 2.07
CA PHE A 337 26.05 -4.17 0.76
C PHE A 337 27.33 -5.02 0.69
N SER A 338 28.08 -5.15 1.80
CA SER A 338 29.21 -6.08 1.87
C SER A 338 28.79 -7.56 1.81
N THR A 339 27.60 -7.90 2.30
CA THR A 339 27.08 -9.29 2.31
C THR A 339 26.50 -9.69 0.96
N HIS A 340 25.98 -8.74 0.19
CA HIS A 340 25.24 -8.97 -1.05
C HIS A 340 25.94 -8.30 -2.24
N PRO A 341 26.84 -9.00 -2.97
CA PRO A 341 27.65 -8.40 -4.04
C PRO A 341 26.85 -7.69 -5.14
N HIS A 342 25.70 -8.26 -5.54
CA HIS A 342 24.80 -7.67 -6.54
C HIS A 342 24.25 -6.29 -6.11
N LEU A 343 24.04 -6.05 -4.81
CA LEU A 343 23.64 -4.73 -4.30
C LEU A 343 24.78 -3.74 -4.39
N THR A 344 26.02 -4.20 -4.18
CA THR A 344 27.21 -3.38 -4.36
C THR A 344 27.35 -2.95 -5.81
N GLU A 345 27.20 -3.86 -6.77
CA GLU A 345 27.20 -3.54 -8.21
C GLU A 345 26.09 -2.54 -8.58
N MET A 346 24.87 -2.77 -8.08
CA MET A 346 23.75 -1.84 -8.26
C MET A 346 24.04 -0.46 -7.66
N LEU A 347 24.70 -0.38 -6.50
CA LEU A 347 25.10 0.90 -5.90
C LEU A 347 26.15 1.61 -6.75
N LEU A 348 27.13 0.87 -7.28
CA LEU A 348 28.19 1.42 -8.14
C LEU A 348 27.64 1.90 -9.49
N SER A 349 26.62 1.25 -10.06
CA SER A 349 26.00 1.68 -11.32
C SER A 349 25.33 3.06 -11.23
N THR A 350 25.05 3.53 -10.02
CA THR A 350 24.50 4.87 -9.79
C THR A 350 25.55 5.98 -9.72
N ALA A 351 26.83 5.69 -9.99
CA ALA A 351 27.89 6.69 -9.98
C ALA A 351 27.52 7.94 -10.79
N GLY A 352 27.81 9.12 -10.24
CA GLY A 352 27.41 10.41 -10.83
C GLY A 352 25.97 10.84 -10.55
N SER A 353 25.09 9.95 -10.05
CA SER A 353 23.69 10.26 -9.72
C SER A 353 23.49 10.57 -8.23
N VAL A 354 22.50 11.41 -7.93
CA VAL A 354 22.04 11.70 -6.56
C VAL A 354 20.99 10.67 -6.15
N LEU A 355 21.22 9.97 -5.05
CA LEU A 355 20.28 8.98 -4.51
C LEU A 355 19.32 9.65 -3.53
N VAL A 356 18.02 9.46 -3.72
CA VAL A 356 16.97 10.01 -2.84
C VAL A 356 16.05 8.90 -2.35
N GLU A 357 15.96 8.74 -1.03
CA GLU A 357 14.92 7.91 -0.41
C GLU A 357 13.58 8.68 -0.50
N ALA A 358 12.62 8.17 -1.26
CA ALA A 358 11.41 8.91 -1.64
C ALA A 358 10.22 8.67 -0.70
N SER A 359 10.46 8.47 0.60
CA SER A 359 9.39 8.39 1.61
C SER A 359 8.68 9.75 1.73
N PRO A 360 7.35 9.80 1.55
CA PRO A 360 6.58 11.05 1.60
C PRO A 360 6.39 11.60 3.01
N HIS A 361 6.75 10.83 4.05
CA HIS A 361 6.46 11.16 5.45
C HIS A 361 7.70 11.15 6.36
N ASP A 362 8.82 10.56 5.92
CA ASP A 362 10.06 10.55 6.69
C ASP A 362 10.94 11.74 6.28
N LEU A 363 10.91 12.81 7.05
CA LEU A 363 11.69 14.01 6.78
C LEU A 363 13.16 13.89 7.19
N PHE A 364 13.54 12.83 7.91
CA PHE A 364 14.93 12.64 8.35
C PHE A 364 15.66 11.69 7.40
N TRP A 365 15.18 10.47 7.25
CA TRP A 365 15.79 9.48 6.37
C TRP A 365 15.45 9.70 4.90
N GLY A 366 14.23 10.20 4.64
CA GLY A 366 13.68 10.42 3.31
C GLY A 366 13.74 11.86 2.81
N GLY A 367 13.28 12.03 1.57
CA GLY A 367 13.22 13.29 0.84
C GLY A 367 11.96 14.12 1.08
N GLY A 368 10.94 13.58 1.76
CA GLY A 368 9.66 14.29 1.93
C GLY A 368 8.84 14.37 0.65
N ARG A 369 7.59 14.86 0.73
CA ARG A 369 6.67 14.86 -0.41
C ARG A 369 7.06 15.91 -1.47
N GLU A 370 7.56 17.04 -1.01
CA GLU A 370 7.92 18.22 -1.81
C GLU A 370 9.46 18.42 -1.89
N GLY A 371 10.25 17.43 -1.44
CA GLY A 371 11.72 17.53 -1.38
C GLY A 371 12.25 18.23 -0.11
N GLU A 372 11.41 18.39 0.91
CA GLU A 372 11.72 19.07 2.17
C GLU A 372 12.48 18.20 3.19
N GLY A 373 12.64 16.90 2.91
CA GLY A 373 13.34 15.94 3.77
C GLY A 373 14.86 16.00 3.64
N LEU A 374 15.56 15.56 4.70
CA LEU A 374 17.02 15.62 4.80
C LEU A 374 17.74 14.54 3.98
N ASN A 375 17.02 13.47 3.60
CA ASN A 375 17.49 12.35 2.79
C ASN A 375 18.78 11.72 3.36
N TYR A 376 18.84 11.50 4.68
CA TYR A 376 20.02 10.88 5.28
C TYR A 376 20.31 9.48 4.72
N LEU A 377 19.29 8.71 4.33
CA LEU A 377 19.52 7.36 3.79
C LEU A 377 20.23 7.41 2.44
N GLY A 378 19.77 8.28 1.52
CA GLY A 378 20.44 8.50 0.24
C GLY A 378 21.88 8.99 0.42
N ARG A 379 22.12 9.88 1.40
CA ARG A 379 23.48 10.36 1.74
C ARG A 379 24.40 9.25 2.20
N LEU A 380 23.93 8.36 3.09
CA LEU A 380 24.71 7.22 3.58
C LEU A 380 25.07 6.25 2.45
N LEU A 381 24.15 6.00 1.52
CA LEU A 381 24.41 5.16 0.34
C LEU A 381 25.44 5.80 -0.60
N MET A 382 25.34 7.11 -0.85
CA MET A 382 26.33 7.83 -1.65
C MET A 382 27.71 7.89 -0.98
N GLN A 383 27.75 7.98 0.36
CA GLN A 383 28.98 7.85 1.13
C GLN A 383 29.59 6.46 0.93
N LEU A 384 28.80 5.40 1.12
CA LEU A 384 29.25 4.02 0.93
C LEU A 384 29.75 3.77 -0.51
N ARG A 385 29.02 4.27 -1.51
CA ARG A 385 29.42 4.23 -2.93
C ARG A 385 30.80 4.85 -3.13
N SER A 386 31.04 6.00 -2.51
CA SER A 386 32.32 6.72 -2.61
C SER A 386 33.46 5.96 -1.93
N GLU A 387 33.20 5.34 -0.77
CA GLU A 387 34.19 4.48 -0.08
C GLU A 387 34.58 3.27 -0.96
N ILE A 388 33.61 2.63 -1.61
CA ILE A 388 33.86 1.47 -2.46
C ILE A 388 34.66 1.87 -3.72
N LEU A 389 34.24 2.95 -4.41
CA LEU A 389 34.96 3.46 -5.59
C LEU A 389 36.40 3.88 -5.28
N GLY A 390 36.62 4.55 -4.13
CA GLY A 390 37.96 4.93 -3.68
C GLY A 390 38.84 3.71 -3.43
N THR A 391 38.29 2.65 -2.85
CA THR A 391 39.03 1.39 -2.61
C THR A 391 39.47 0.74 -3.94
N VAL A 392 38.57 0.65 -4.93
CA VAL A 392 38.85 0.05 -6.25
C VAL A 392 39.93 0.82 -7.03
N GLN A 393 39.93 2.15 -6.98
CA GLN A 393 40.97 2.98 -7.61
C GLN A 393 42.35 2.82 -6.96
N THR A 394 42.40 2.42 -5.68
CA THR A 394 43.64 2.25 -4.94
C THR A 394 44.27 0.88 -5.19
N THR A 395 43.45 -0.17 -5.35
CA THR A 395 43.92 -1.50 -5.75
C THR A 395 44.39 -1.57 -7.20
N GLY A 396 43.70 -0.89 -8.14
CA GLY A 396 44.11 -0.87 -9.56
C GLY A 396 45.44 -0.16 -9.82
N LYS A 397 45.77 0.88 -9.04
CA LYS A 397 47.08 1.56 -9.13
C LYS A 397 48.25 0.73 -8.61
N ILE A 398 48.00 -0.20 -7.68
CA ILE A 398 49.03 -1.08 -7.13
C ILE A 398 49.37 -2.20 -8.12
N GLU A 399 48.40 -2.70 -8.87
CA GLU A 399 48.63 -3.73 -9.91
C GLU A 399 49.30 -3.18 -11.18
N GLU A 400 49.12 -1.90 -11.52
CA GLU A 400 49.84 -1.25 -12.64
C GLU A 400 51.28 -0.83 -12.31
N SER A 401 51.71 -0.94 -11.05
CA SER A 401 53.05 -0.54 -10.58
C SER A 401 53.96 -1.70 -10.14
N THR A 402 53.57 -2.94 -10.44
CA THR A 402 54.39 -4.16 -10.36
C THR A 402 54.51 -4.81 -11.72
#